data_AF-C0KIV5-F1
#
_entry.id   AF-C0KIV5-F1
#
_cell.length_a   1.000
_cell.length_b   1.000
_cell.length_c   1.000
_cell.angle_alpha   90.00
_cell.angle_beta   90.00
_cell.angle_gamma   90.00
#
_symmetry.space_group_name_H-M   'P 1'
#
loop_
_entity.id
_entity.type
_entity.pdbx_description
1 polymer ?
#
loop_
_entity_poly.entity_id
_entity_poly.type
_entity_poly.pdbx_seq_one_letter_code
_entity_poly.pdbx_strand_id
1 'polypeptide(L)'
;YYEPWTYNYQNLFNAKEGSDQPTAEPISMIDGEKIDVQAGPNWDDDLGGSPIYAENDPNLEGLTEQQKLQLSSVERLVFFYLPRICNHCLNPCCVASCPSGALYKRGEDGIVLIDQQKCRAWRSCVSACPYKKTYFNW
;
A
#
# COMPACT_ATOMS: atom_id res chain seq x y z
N TYR A 1 2.59 -0.38 -2.66
CA TYR A 1 1.40 -0.58 -3.51
C TYR A 1 1.55 -1.94 -4.19
N TYR A 2 0.70 -2.27 -5.14
CA TYR A 2 0.68 -3.54 -5.84
C TYR A 2 -0.23 -3.36 -7.07
N GLU A 3 -0.15 -4.27 -8.02
CA GLU A 3 -1.13 -4.33 -9.11
C GLU A 3 -2.42 -4.95 -8.56
N PRO A 4 -3.56 -4.22 -8.50
CA PRO A 4 -4.79 -4.78 -7.96
C PRO A 4 -5.25 -5.95 -8.83
N TRP A 5 -5.62 -7.07 -8.21
CA TRP A 5 -6.12 -8.24 -8.90
C TRP A 5 -7.47 -8.69 -8.34
N THR A 6 -8.19 -9.43 -9.17
CA THR A 6 -9.35 -10.23 -8.77
C THR A 6 -9.16 -11.64 -9.32
N TYR A 7 -10.18 -12.49 -9.24
CA TYR A 7 -10.12 -13.85 -9.76
C TYR A 7 -11.22 -14.09 -10.78
N ASN A 8 -10.92 -14.88 -11.81
CA ASN A 8 -11.90 -15.32 -12.79
C ASN A 8 -12.81 -16.43 -12.22
N TYR A 9 -13.68 -16.05 -11.28
CA TYR A 9 -14.61 -17.00 -10.64
C TYR A 9 -15.56 -17.66 -11.63
N GLN A 10 -15.88 -17.01 -12.75
CA GLN A 10 -16.77 -17.56 -13.78
C GLN A 10 -16.19 -18.82 -14.43
N ASN A 11 -14.86 -18.98 -14.45
CA ASN A 11 -14.23 -20.19 -14.96
C ASN A 11 -14.63 -21.44 -14.16
N LEU A 12 -14.96 -21.30 -12.88
CA LEU A 12 -15.42 -22.42 -12.05
C LEU A 12 -16.77 -23.00 -12.48
N PHE A 13 -17.60 -22.20 -13.16
CA PHE A 13 -18.96 -22.58 -13.56
C PHE A 13 -19.07 -22.84 -15.07
N ASN A 14 -18.29 -22.11 -15.87
CA ASN A 14 -18.44 -22.06 -17.32
C ASN A 14 -17.29 -22.75 -18.08
N ALA A 15 -16.32 -23.34 -17.37
CA ALA A 15 -15.24 -24.08 -18.01
C ALA A 15 -15.80 -25.22 -18.86
N LYS A 16 -15.20 -25.42 -20.03
CA LYS A 16 -15.53 -26.54 -20.91
C LYS A 16 -15.04 -27.84 -20.28
N GLU A 17 -15.66 -28.95 -20.66
CA GLU A 17 -15.20 -30.27 -20.29
C GLU A 17 -13.72 -30.47 -20.72
N GLY A 18 -12.92 -30.98 -19.81
CA GLY A 18 -11.48 -31.17 -19.98
C GLY A 18 -10.93 -32.17 -18.98
N SER A 19 -9.66 -32.50 -19.12
CA SER A 19 -8.96 -33.43 -18.22
C SER A 19 -8.61 -32.84 -16.87
N ASP A 20 -8.55 -31.51 -16.78
CA ASP A 20 -8.10 -30.79 -15.59
C ASP A 20 -9.27 -30.08 -14.89
N GLN A 21 -9.19 -30.01 -13.56
CA GLN A 21 -10.17 -29.27 -12.78
C GLN A 21 -10.01 -27.76 -13.01
N PRO A 22 -11.09 -27.02 -13.34
CA PRO A 22 -11.00 -25.58 -13.51
C PRO A 22 -10.70 -24.88 -12.18
N THR A 23 -9.91 -23.81 -12.26
CA THR A 23 -9.57 -22.96 -11.11
C THR A 23 -9.98 -21.52 -11.37
N ALA A 24 -10.11 -20.74 -10.30
CA ALA A 24 -10.30 -19.29 -10.39
C ALA A 24 -8.91 -18.64 -10.48
N GLU A 25 -8.46 -18.39 -11.70
CA GLU A 25 -7.14 -17.80 -11.94
C GLU A 25 -7.14 -16.30 -11.58
N PRO A 26 -6.04 -15.77 -11.03
CA PRO A 26 -5.90 -14.34 -10.78
C PRO A 26 -5.83 -13.56 -12.11
N ILE A 27 -6.56 -12.45 -12.16
CA ILE A 27 -6.58 -11.51 -13.28
C ILE A 27 -6.34 -10.09 -12.76
N SER A 28 -5.62 -9.28 -13.51
CA SER A 28 -5.38 -7.88 -13.19
C SER A 28 -6.68 -7.08 -13.26
N MET A 29 -6.88 -6.16 -12.32
CA MET A 29 -7.95 -5.17 -12.39
C MET A 29 -7.56 -3.93 -13.22
N ILE A 30 -6.31 -3.85 -13.71
CA ILE A 30 -5.83 -2.75 -14.54
C ILE A 30 -6.09 -3.03 -16.03
N ASP A 31 -5.68 -4.20 -16.52
CA ASP A 31 -5.81 -4.57 -17.94
C ASP A 31 -6.72 -5.79 -18.21
N GLY A 32 -7.11 -6.54 -17.17
CA GLY A 32 -7.96 -7.72 -17.29
C GLY A 32 -7.22 -9.00 -17.67
N GLU A 33 -5.90 -8.93 -17.88
CA GLU A 33 -5.09 -10.07 -18.27
C GLU A 33 -4.75 -10.97 -17.07
N LYS A 34 -4.35 -12.22 -17.37
CA LYS A 34 -3.86 -13.13 -16.34
C LYS A 34 -2.60 -12.57 -15.70
N ILE A 35 -2.55 -12.59 -14.37
CA ILE A 35 -1.42 -12.05 -13.60
C ILE A 35 -0.80 -13.13 -12.71
N ASP A 36 0.51 -13.05 -12.50
CA ASP A 36 1.18 -13.76 -11.42
C ASP A 36 1.34 -12.81 -10.22
N VAL A 37 0.72 -13.15 -9.09
CA VAL A 37 0.63 -12.24 -7.94
C VAL A 37 1.94 -12.25 -7.16
N GLN A 38 2.69 -11.14 -7.25
CA GLN A 38 4.03 -11.01 -6.66
C GLN A 38 4.11 -9.97 -5.52
N ALA A 39 3.04 -9.22 -5.27
CA ALA A 39 2.97 -8.22 -4.22
C ALA A 39 1.53 -7.95 -3.78
N GLY A 40 1.36 -7.45 -2.55
CA GLY A 40 0.07 -7.07 -1.98
C GLY A 40 0.21 -5.94 -0.97
N PRO A 41 -0.90 -5.40 -0.44
CA PRO A 41 -0.87 -4.29 0.52
C PRO A 41 -0.32 -4.67 1.89
N ASN A 42 -0.29 -5.98 2.21
CA ASN A 42 0.13 -6.56 3.47
C ASN A 42 1.02 -7.80 3.19
N TRP A 43 1.96 -7.67 2.26
CA TRP A 43 2.72 -8.81 1.73
C TRP A 43 3.67 -9.40 2.78
N ASP A 44 4.20 -8.56 3.68
CA ASP A 44 5.14 -8.87 4.75
C ASP A 44 4.49 -9.19 6.11
N ASP A 45 3.20 -9.54 6.09
CA ASP A 45 2.45 -9.96 7.28
C ASP A 45 3.14 -11.13 8.01
N ASP A 46 3.12 -11.10 9.34
CA ASP A 46 3.73 -12.13 10.19
C ASP A 46 5.16 -12.52 9.76
N LEU A 47 5.97 -11.52 9.36
CA LEU A 47 7.35 -11.66 8.88
C LEU A 47 7.51 -12.39 7.53
N GLY A 48 6.41 -12.60 6.79
CA GLY A 48 6.37 -13.25 5.47
C GLY A 48 6.94 -12.39 4.35
N GLY A 49 8.27 -12.37 4.17
CA GLY A 49 8.94 -11.44 3.27
C GLY A 49 9.98 -10.57 3.97
N SER A 50 10.37 -10.98 5.17
CA SER A 50 11.40 -10.34 5.99
C SER A 50 12.70 -9.97 5.25
N PRO A 51 13.26 -10.83 4.37
CA PRO A 51 14.48 -10.48 3.64
C PRO A 51 14.32 -9.31 2.66
N ILE A 52 13.08 -8.96 2.31
CA ILE A 52 12.76 -7.86 1.39
C ILE A 52 12.41 -6.60 2.18
N TYR A 53 11.46 -6.71 3.13
CA TYR A 53 10.90 -5.53 3.81
C TYR A 53 11.48 -5.32 5.21
N ALA A 54 11.39 -6.29 6.10
CA ALA A 54 11.78 -6.13 7.50
C ALA A 54 13.29 -5.86 7.68
N GLU A 55 14.16 -6.54 6.92
CA GLU A 55 15.62 -6.32 6.95
C GLU A 55 16.02 -4.93 6.43
N ASN A 56 15.18 -4.33 5.57
CA ASN A 56 15.40 -3.03 4.95
C ASN A 56 14.51 -1.94 5.59
N ASP A 57 13.95 -2.17 6.78
CA ASP A 57 13.13 -1.17 7.47
C ASP A 57 13.98 0.08 7.82
N PRO A 58 13.61 1.28 7.34
CA PRO A 58 14.32 2.53 7.66
C PRO A 58 14.47 2.80 9.16
N ASN A 59 13.61 2.24 10.01
CA ASN A 59 13.72 2.37 11.47
C ASN A 59 14.97 1.68 12.04
N LEU A 60 15.63 0.81 11.27
CA LEU A 60 16.84 0.08 11.68
C LEU A 60 18.14 0.79 11.27
N GLU A 61 18.09 1.92 10.56
CA GLU A 61 19.27 2.64 10.05
C GLU A 61 20.27 3.02 11.16
N GLY A 62 19.80 3.28 12.37
CA GLY A 62 20.64 3.64 13.52
C GLY A 62 21.25 2.46 14.30
N LEU A 63 20.92 1.21 13.93
CA LEU A 63 21.40 0.02 14.63
C LEU A 63 22.73 -0.48 14.09
N THR A 64 23.57 -0.99 14.99
CA THR A 64 24.77 -1.74 14.62
C THR A 64 24.42 -3.09 13.99
N GLU A 65 25.34 -3.64 13.20
CA GLU A 65 25.17 -4.97 12.60
C GLU A 65 24.94 -6.07 13.66
N GLN A 66 25.60 -5.97 14.82
CA GLN A 66 25.38 -6.92 15.92
C GLN A 66 23.94 -6.83 16.47
N GLN A 67 23.35 -5.63 16.56
CA GLN A 67 21.97 -5.45 17.00
C GLN A 67 20.98 -6.00 15.97
N LYS A 68 21.22 -5.77 14.67
CA LYS A 68 20.38 -6.33 13.59
C LYS A 68 20.40 -7.86 13.61
N LEU A 69 21.58 -8.47 13.75
CA LEU A 69 21.73 -9.93 13.89
C LEU A 69 21.01 -10.49 15.13
N GLN A 70 20.95 -9.73 16.22
CA GLN A 70 20.20 -10.15 17.40
C GLN A 70 18.69 -10.13 17.17
N LEU A 71 18.18 -9.16 16.40
CA LEU A 71 16.76 -9.05 16.06
C LEU A 71 16.30 -10.14 15.08
N SER A 72 17.19 -10.61 14.21
CA SER A 72 16.92 -11.70 13.25
C SER A 72 17.18 -13.10 13.81
N SER A 73 17.66 -13.22 15.05
CA SER A 73 17.83 -14.53 15.70
C SER A 73 16.48 -15.16 15.97
N VAL A 74 16.29 -16.41 15.53
CA VAL A 74 15.03 -17.17 15.69
C VAL A 74 14.52 -17.16 17.14
N GLU A 75 15.42 -17.26 18.10
CA GLU A 75 15.10 -17.29 19.54
C GLU A 75 14.67 -15.92 20.10
N ARG A 76 14.83 -14.84 19.33
CA ARG A 76 14.59 -13.45 19.74
C ARG A 76 13.78 -12.66 18.70
N LEU A 77 13.15 -13.35 17.74
CA LEU A 77 12.31 -12.72 16.74
C LEU A 77 11.19 -11.95 17.44
N VAL A 78 11.06 -10.68 17.07
CA VAL A 78 10.00 -9.80 17.52
C VAL A 78 9.41 -9.08 16.32
N PHE A 79 8.09 -8.92 16.34
CA PHE A 79 7.36 -8.08 15.41
C PHE A 79 6.17 -7.47 16.13
N PHE A 80 5.59 -6.42 15.57
CA PHE A 80 4.38 -5.79 16.07
C PHE A 80 3.60 -5.18 14.91
N TYR A 81 2.31 -4.95 15.13
CA TYR A 81 1.44 -4.36 14.12
C TYR A 81 1.49 -2.82 14.17
N LEU A 82 1.48 -2.19 12.99
CA LEU A 82 1.49 -0.74 12.85
C LEU A 82 0.32 -0.25 11.96
N PRO A 83 -0.89 -0.11 12.51
CA PRO A 83 -2.00 0.49 11.77
C PRO A 83 -1.75 1.99 11.54
N ARG A 84 -1.93 2.46 10.30
CA ARG A 84 -1.71 3.87 9.94
C ARG A 84 -2.84 4.41 9.05
N ILE A 85 -3.20 5.65 9.29
CA ILE A 85 -4.19 6.42 8.51
C ILE A 85 -3.63 7.79 8.14
N CYS A 86 -4.43 8.64 7.48
CA CYS A 86 -4.09 10.05 7.33
C CYS A 86 -4.00 10.70 8.73
N ASN A 87 -2.90 11.39 9.01
CA ASN A 87 -2.68 12.02 10.32
C ASN A 87 -3.35 13.40 10.46
N HIS A 88 -4.00 13.90 9.41
CA HIS A 88 -4.61 15.24 9.38
C HIS A 88 -3.72 16.33 10.00
N CYS A 89 -2.46 16.39 9.57
CA CYS A 89 -1.41 17.20 10.19
C CYS A 89 -1.80 18.66 10.41
N LEU A 90 -1.16 19.32 11.41
CA LEU A 90 -1.30 20.77 11.63
C LEU A 90 -0.68 21.57 10.47
N ASN A 91 0.50 21.14 10.00
CA ASN A 91 1.18 21.69 8.81
C ASN A 91 1.23 20.63 7.69
N PRO A 92 0.13 20.42 6.94
CA PRO A 92 0.03 19.34 5.97
C PRO A 92 0.78 19.63 4.65
N CYS A 93 1.87 18.90 4.38
CA CYS A 93 2.64 19.00 3.13
C CYS A 93 1.78 18.73 1.87
N CYS A 94 0.76 17.88 1.98
CA CYS A 94 -0.17 17.59 0.89
C CYS A 94 -1.04 18.82 0.51
N VAL A 95 -1.38 19.68 1.47
CA VAL A 95 -2.06 20.96 1.21
C VAL A 95 -1.09 21.94 0.57
N ALA A 96 0.10 22.11 1.17
CA ALA A 96 1.12 23.05 0.70
C ALA A 96 1.59 22.78 -0.74
N SER A 97 1.59 21.51 -1.16
CA SER A 97 2.08 21.10 -2.48
C SER A 97 1.02 21.13 -3.58
N CYS A 98 -0.27 21.30 -3.28
CA CYS A 98 -1.33 21.20 -4.27
C CYS A 98 -1.41 22.46 -5.14
N PRO A 99 -1.08 22.42 -6.45
CA PRO A 99 -1.03 23.64 -7.27
C PRO A 99 -2.40 24.29 -7.46
N SER A 100 -3.47 23.49 -7.43
CA SER A 100 -4.84 23.97 -7.61
C SER A 100 -5.51 24.42 -6.30
N GLY A 101 -4.84 24.30 -5.15
CA GLY A 101 -5.43 24.61 -3.85
C GLY A 101 -6.65 23.74 -3.51
N ALA A 102 -6.75 22.53 -4.08
CA ALA A 102 -7.89 21.64 -3.88
C ALA A 102 -7.86 20.92 -2.51
N LEU A 103 -6.69 20.82 -1.89
CA LEU A 103 -6.56 20.32 -0.53
C LEU A 103 -6.73 21.45 0.48
N TYR A 104 -7.47 21.20 1.55
CA TYR A 104 -7.70 22.17 2.62
C TYR A 104 -7.85 21.48 3.97
N LYS A 105 -7.63 22.24 5.04
CA LYS A 105 -7.88 21.81 6.42
C LYS A 105 -9.11 22.54 6.93
N ARG A 106 -10.12 21.78 7.39
CA ARG A 106 -11.33 22.33 8.01
C ARG A 106 -10.97 23.06 9.31
N GLY A 107 -11.60 24.21 9.55
CA GLY A 107 -11.29 25.06 10.70
C GLY A 107 -11.92 24.54 12.00
N GLU A 108 -13.05 23.87 11.89
CA GLU A 108 -13.89 23.41 13.00
C GLU A 108 -13.37 22.14 13.68
N ASP A 109 -12.70 21.25 12.95
CA ASP A 109 -12.23 19.95 13.46
C ASP A 109 -10.84 19.54 12.97
N GLY A 110 -10.22 20.36 12.12
CA GLY A 110 -8.87 20.08 11.63
C GLY A 110 -8.79 18.94 10.61
N ILE A 111 -9.91 18.40 10.11
CA ILE A 111 -9.86 17.34 9.10
C ILE A 111 -9.33 17.92 7.78
N VAL A 112 -8.24 17.32 7.30
CA VAL A 112 -7.67 17.59 5.97
C VAL A 112 -8.43 16.79 4.91
N LEU A 113 -8.97 17.48 3.91
CA LEU A 113 -9.78 16.92 2.83
C LEU A 113 -9.23 17.30 1.46
N ILE A 114 -9.66 16.55 0.43
CA ILE A 114 -9.45 16.87 -0.99
C ILE A 114 -10.80 17.25 -1.58
N ASP A 115 -10.96 18.48 -2.02
CA ASP A 115 -12.12 18.93 -2.80
C ASP A 115 -12.10 18.25 -4.19
N GLN A 116 -12.99 17.28 -4.38
CA GLN A 116 -13.05 16.50 -5.62
C GLN A 116 -13.51 17.32 -6.84
N GLN A 117 -14.21 18.44 -6.63
CA GLN A 117 -14.66 19.31 -7.72
C GLN A 117 -13.54 20.27 -8.19
N LYS A 118 -12.64 20.65 -7.27
CA LYS A 118 -11.48 21.51 -7.58
C LYS A 118 -10.24 20.73 -7.98
N CYS A 119 -10.14 19.46 -7.58
CA CYS A 119 -8.98 18.64 -7.89
C CYS A 119 -8.76 18.57 -9.40
N ARG A 120 -7.52 18.85 -9.83
CA ARG A 120 -7.09 18.75 -11.25
C ARG A 120 -6.10 17.60 -11.47
N ALA A 121 -6.03 16.66 -10.54
CA ALA A 121 -5.18 15.47 -10.62
C ALA A 121 -3.70 15.78 -10.96
N TRP A 122 -3.14 16.87 -10.40
CA TRP A 122 -1.71 17.17 -10.54
C TRP A 122 -0.80 16.16 -9.83
N ARG A 123 -1.36 15.34 -8.94
CA ARG A 123 -0.70 14.26 -8.18
C ARG A 123 0.45 14.70 -7.26
N SER A 124 0.74 16.01 -7.16
CA SER A 124 1.80 16.54 -6.29
C SER A 124 1.63 16.16 -4.82
N CYS A 125 0.38 16.08 -4.34
CA CYS A 125 0.07 15.68 -2.96
C CYS A 125 0.52 14.25 -2.63
N VAL A 126 0.56 13.34 -3.62
CA VAL A 126 1.01 11.94 -3.46
C VAL A 126 2.47 11.88 -3.07
N SER A 127 3.34 12.58 -3.80
CA SER A 127 4.76 12.63 -3.48
C SER A 127 5.02 13.40 -2.19
N ALA A 128 4.34 14.53 -2.00
CA ALA A 128 4.58 15.44 -0.89
C ALA A 128 4.15 14.89 0.48
N CYS A 129 3.16 13.98 0.55
CA CYS A 129 2.80 13.35 1.81
C CYS A 129 3.92 12.38 2.24
N PRO A 130 4.64 12.64 3.36
CA PRO A 130 5.70 11.74 3.81
C PRO A 130 5.14 10.39 4.25
N TYR A 131 3.87 10.36 4.70
CA TYR A 131 3.18 9.15 5.11
C TYR A 131 2.54 8.36 3.95
N LYS A 132 2.54 8.91 2.73
CA LYS A 132 1.93 8.33 1.52
C LYS A 132 0.44 7.98 1.71
N LYS A 133 -0.32 8.87 2.37
CA LYS A 133 -1.75 8.69 2.70
C LYS A 133 -2.72 9.42 1.75
N THR A 134 -2.22 9.92 0.64
CA THR A 134 -3.01 10.38 -0.49
C THR A 134 -2.83 9.41 -1.64
N TYR A 135 -3.93 8.93 -2.20
CA TYR A 135 -3.98 7.91 -3.24
C TYR A 135 -4.54 8.54 -4.51
N PHE A 136 -3.96 8.22 -5.67
CA PHE A 136 -4.51 8.64 -6.96
C PHE A 136 -5.61 7.67 -7.36
N ASN A 137 -6.78 8.20 -7.71
CA ASN A 137 -7.83 7.43 -8.36
C ASN A 137 -7.50 7.39 -9.86
N TRP A 138 -7.06 6.23 -10.34
CA TRP A 138 -6.64 5.98 -11.72
C TRP A 138 -7.85 5.67 -12.60
#